data_AF-X1LYK1-F1
#
_entry.id   AF-X1LYK1-F1
#
_cell.length_a   1.000
_cell.length_b   1.000
_cell.length_c   1.000
_cell.angle_alpha   90.00
_cell.angle_beta   90.00
_cell.angle_gamma   90.00
#
_symmetry.space_group_name_H-M   'P 1'
#
loop_
_entity.id
_entity.type
_entity.pdbx_description
1 polymer ?
#
loop_
_entity_poly.entity_id
_entity_poly.type
_entity_poly.pdbx_seq_one_letter_code
_entity_poly.pdbx_strand_id
1 'polypeptide(L)'
;MVVSGTRRAAKYAAKIVGDVVKNRIDAQKDAMVANATPAFARLAEIEQKIGSFVDSQGITVMLKPFYMSYGRKLYMLQTKHEGAAYVNEACIAAFAWQRRGLDAAHLVTIAADYFDVDVTECST
;
A
#
# COMPACT_ATOMS: atom_id res chain seq x y z
N MET A 1 24.09 18.86 -1.53
CA MET A 1 25.14 18.50 -0.55
C MET A 1 24.69 17.29 0.25
N VAL A 2 25.46 16.19 0.26
CA VAL A 2 25.11 14.99 1.01
C VAL A 2 25.37 15.22 2.50
N VAL A 3 24.35 15.04 3.35
CA VAL A 3 24.49 15.14 4.80
C VAL A 3 25.19 13.89 5.33
N SER A 4 26.30 14.06 6.04
CA SER A 4 27.11 12.97 6.61
C SER A 4 26.32 12.11 7.60
N GLY A 5 26.69 10.83 7.72
CA GLY A 5 26.08 9.89 8.66
C GLY A 5 26.12 10.42 10.09
N THR A 6 27.26 10.98 10.52
CA THR A 6 27.44 11.58 11.84
C THR A 6 26.46 12.72 12.10
N ARG A 7 26.26 13.61 11.12
CA ARG A 7 25.31 14.72 11.25
C ARG A 7 23.86 14.23 11.31
N ARG A 8 23.52 13.15 10.61
CA ARG A 8 22.19 12.51 10.70
C ARG A 8 21.96 11.92 12.10
N ALA A 9 22.93 11.20 12.65
CA ALA A 9 22.85 10.60 13.98
C ALA A 9 22.70 11.64 15.09
N ALA A 10 23.51 12.70 15.06
CA ALA A 10 23.41 13.79 16.04
C ALA A 10 22.04 14.48 15.99
N LYS A 11 21.51 14.74 14.79
CA LYS A 11 20.17 15.32 14.62
C LYS A 11 19.06 14.37 15.09
N TYR A 12 19.24 13.06 14.97
CA TYR A 12 18.29 12.08 15.48
C TYR A 12 18.27 12.09 17.02
N ALA A 13 19.43 12.00 17.66
CA ALA A 13 19.55 12.04 19.12
C ALA A 13 18.89 13.28 19.73
N ALA A 14 19.10 14.45 19.12
CA ALA A 14 18.48 15.70 19.57
C ALA A 14 16.94 15.75 19.45
N LYS A 15 16.32 14.89 18.62
CA LYS A 15 14.86 14.86 18.43
C LYS A 15 14.15 13.92 19.40
N ILE A 16 14.84 12.89 19.88
CA ILE A 16 14.24 11.83 20.70
C ILE A 16 14.42 12.17 22.18
N VAL A 17 13.56 13.05 22.68
CA VAL A 17 13.46 13.40 24.10
C VAL A 17 12.17 12.78 24.63
N GLY A 18 12.28 11.85 25.58
CA GLY A 18 11.16 10.99 26.03
C GLY A 18 9.89 11.76 26.39
N ASP A 19 10.00 12.75 27.28
CA ASP A 19 8.85 13.53 27.74
C ASP A 19 8.20 14.35 26.61
N VAL A 20 9.01 14.93 25.73
CA VAL A 20 8.52 15.71 24.59
C VAL A 20 7.81 14.82 23.58
N VAL A 21 8.34 13.61 23.33
CA VAL A 21 7.71 12.64 22.42
C VAL A 21 6.38 12.17 22.99
N LYS A 22 6.33 11.82 24.28
CA LYS A 22 5.09 11.42 24.95
C LYS A 22 4.02 12.51 24.86
N ASN A 23 4.36 13.74 25.27
CA ASN A 23 3.41 14.86 25.28
C ASN A 23 2.84 15.15 23.88
N ARG A 24 3.64 15.01 22.82
CA ARG A 24 3.16 15.19 21.44
C ARG A 24 2.20 14.09 21.00
N ILE A 25 2.51 12.84 21.33
CA ILE A 25 1.64 11.70 20.99
C ILE A 25 0.33 11.81 21.75
N ASP A 26 0.37 12.08 23.06
CA ASP A 26 -0.83 12.21 23.90
C ASP A 26 -1.73 13.34 23.37
N ALA A 27 -1.15 14.47 22.96
CA ALA A 27 -1.91 15.59 22.38
C ALA A 27 -2.54 15.28 21.01
N GLN A 28 -1.97 14.37 20.22
CA GLN A 28 -2.45 14.04 18.87
C GLN A 28 -3.24 12.74 18.79
N LYS A 29 -3.27 11.95 19.87
CA LYS A 29 -3.81 10.59 19.89
C LYS A 29 -5.21 10.51 19.33
N ASP A 30 -6.12 11.37 19.77
CA ASP A 30 -7.53 11.32 19.34
C ASP A 30 -7.67 11.61 17.85
N ALA A 31 -6.94 12.61 17.34
CA ALA A 31 -6.91 12.91 15.90
C ALA A 31 -6.28 11.77 15.09
N MET A 32 -5.22 11.13 15.60
CA MET A 32 -4.60 9.97 14.95
C MET A 32 -5.57 8.79 14.86
N VAL A 33 -6.30 8.48 15.94
CA VAL A 33 -7.30 7.41 15.96
C VAL A 33 -8.46 7.73 15.01
N ALA A 34 -8.96 8.97 15.04
CA ALA A 34 -10.03 9.42 14.16
C ALA A 34 -9.66 9.29 12.67
N ASN A 35 -8.41 9.60 12.31
CA ASN A 35 -7.92 9.48 10.94
C ASN A 35 -7.63 8.02 10.52
N ALA A 36 -7.08 7.21 11.42
CA ALA A 36 -6.66 5.85 11.11
C ALA A 36 -7.83 4.87 11.01
N THR A 37 -8.85 5.02 11.87
CA THR A 37 -10.01 4.13 11.92
C THR A 37 -10.71 3.94 10.57
N PRO A 38 -11.12 4.98 9.83
CA PRO A 38 -11.76 4.81 8.54
C PRO A 38 -10.81 4.22 7.49
N ALA A 39 -9.52 4.57 7.53
CA ALA A 39 -8.52 4.04 6.61
C ALA A 39 -8.31 2.53 6.81
N PHE A 40 -8.28 2.06 8.06
CA PHE A 40 -8.19 0.62 8.37
C PHE A 40 -9.46 -0.14 8.01
N ALA A 41 -10.65 0.45 8.25
CA ALA A 41 -11.91 -0.17 7.85
C ALA A 41 -11.98 -0.37 6.33
N ARG A 42 -11.64 0.67 5.55
CA ARG A 42 -11.61 0.59 4.09
C ARG A 42 -10.59 -0.42 3.58
N LEU A 43 -9.39 -0.46 4.18
CA LEU A 43 -8.38 -1.43 3.81
C LEU A 43 -8.82 -2.87 4.08
N ALA A 44 -9.42 -3.13 5.25
CA ALA A 44 -9.93 -4.45 5.60
C ALA A 44 -11.03 -4.92 4.64
N GLU A 45 -11.94 -4.02 4.24
CA GLU A 45 -12.99 -4.32 3.25
C GLU A 45 -12.39 -4.74 1.89
N ILE A 46 -11.39 -4.00 1.41
CA ILE A 46 -10.71 -4.30 0.14
C ILE A 46 -9.95 -5.63 0.25
N GLU A 47 -9.24 -5.88 1.33
CA GLU A 47 -8.54 -7.14 1.56
C GLU A 47 -9.49 -8.34 1.58
N GLN A 48 -10.67 -8.18 2.19
CA GLN A 48 -11.70 -9.22 2.20
C GLN A 48 -12.24 -9.51 0.79
N LYS A 49 -12.49 -8.47 -0.01
CA LYS A 49 -12.93 -8.61 -1.41
C LYS A 49 -11.90 -9.33 -2.26
N ILE A 50 -10.63 -8.89 -2.22
CA ILE A 50 -9.53 -9.53 -2.95
C ILE A 50 -9.32 -10.97 -2.46
N GLY A 51 -9.36 -11.18 -1.14
CA GLY A 51 -9.24 -12.52 -0.56
C GLY A 51 -10.32 -13.47 -1.07
N SER A 52 -11.57 -13.00 -1.14
CA SER A 52 -12.70 -13.79 -1.65
C SER A 52 -12.57 -14.08 -3.15
N PHE A 53 -12.05 -13.13 -3.94
CA PHE A 53 -11.72 -13.35 -5.34
C PHE A 53 -10.64 -14.40 -5.53
N VAL A 54 -9.54 -14.29 -4.78
CA VAL A 54 -8.45 -15.27 -4.87
C VAL A 54 -8.94 -16.68 -4.50
N ASP A 55 -9.80 -16.79 -3.47
CA ASP A 55 -10.41 -18.07 -3.10
C ASP A 55 -11.34 -18.61 -4.20
N SER A 56 -12.12 -17.76 -4.87
CA SER A 56 -13.04 -18.18 -5.94
C SER A 56 -12.32 -18.64 -7.21
N GLN A 57 -11.11 -18.14 -7.47
CA GLN A 57 -10.25 -18.58 -8.57
C GLN A 57 -9.51 -19.89 -8.28
N GLY A 58 -9.66 -20.47 -7.08
CA GLY A 58 -8.96 -21.71 -6.70
C GLY A 58 -7.44 -21.55 -6.57
N ILE A 59 -6.96 -20.30 -6.42
CA ILE A 59 -5.53 -20.00 -6.26
C ILE A 59 -5.04 -20.60 -4.95
N THR A 60 -3.85 -21.19 -4.97
CA THR A 60 -3.24 -21.79 -3.79
C THR A 60 -3.15 -20.80 -2.63
N VAL A 61 -3.52 -21.23 -1.42
CA VAL A 61 -3.50 -20.41 -0.19
C VAL A 61 -2.13 -19.73 0.04
N MET A 62 -1.03 -20.36 -0.37
CA MET A 62 0.32 -19.78 -0.30
C MET A 62 0.49 -18.51 -1.12
N LEU A 63 -0.23 -18.37 -2.25
CA LEU A 63 -0.14 -17.20 -3.12
C LEU A 63 -1.07 -16.05 -2.72
N LYS A 64 -2.09 -16.34 -1.90
CA LYS A 64 -3.08 -15.37 -1.45
C LYS A 64 -2.47 -14.11 -0.79
N PRO A 65 -1.47 -14.21 0.11
CA PRO A 65 -0.83 -13.03 0.70
C PRO A 65 -0.14 -12.12 -0.33
N PHE A 66 0.33 -12.65 -1.47
CA PHE A 66 0.97 -11.84 -2.50
C PHE A 66 -0.05 -11.01 -3.28
N TYR A 67 -1.19 -11.59 -3.66
CA TYR A 67 -2.29 -10.85 -4.27
C TYR A 67 -2.87 -9.78 -3.33
N MET A 68 -3.02 -10.10 -2.03
CA MET A 68 -3.40 -9.10 -1.02
C MET A 68 -2.37 -7.98 -0.87
N SER A 69 -1.07 -8.31 -0.93
CA SER A 69 0.01 -7.32 -0.87
C SER A 69 0.03 -6.40 -2.10
N TYR A 70 -0.33 -6.92 -3.27
CA TYR A 70 -0.56 -6.10 -4.46
C TYR A 70 -1.75 -5.16 -4.27
N GLY A 71 -2.88 -5.64 -3.75
CA GLY A 71 -4.03 -4.79 -3.41
C GLY A 71 -3.67 -3.65 -2.44
N ARG A 72 -2.92 -3.95 -1.36
CA ARG A 72 -2.40 -2.93 -0.44
C ARG A 72 -1.55 -1.88 -1.13
N LYS A 73 -0.73 -2.29 -2.11
CA LYS A 73 0.09 -1.38 -2.90
C LYS A 73 -0.77 -0.46 -3.75
N LEU A 74 -1.80 -0.97 -4.43
CA LEU A 74 -2.75 -0.15 -5.19
C LEU A 74 -3.52 0.83 -4.30
N TYR A 75 -3.99 0.39 -3.13
CA TYR A 75 -4.65 1.27 -2.15
C TYR A 75 -3.76 2.45 -1.74
N MET A 76 -2.49 2.18 -1.43
CA MET A 76 -1.53 3.26 -1.14
C MET A 76 -1.31 4.19 -2.34
N LEU A 77 -1.28 3.67 -3.56
CA LEU A 77 -1.08 4.50 -4.76
C LEU A 77 -2.28 5.41 -5.03
N GLN A 78 -3.50 4.89 -4.89
CA GLN A 78 -4.75 5.64 -5.08
C GLN A 78 -4.88 6.82 -4.09
N THR A 79 -4.25 6.71 -2.92
CA THR A 79 -4.23 7.80 -1.91
C THR A 79 -3.13 8.85 -2.14
N LYS A 80 -2.22 8.62 -3.09
CA LYS A 80 -1.05 9.49 -3.35
C LYS A 80 -1.05 10.09 -4.74
N HIS A 81 -1.69 9.45 -5.71
CA HIS A 81 -1.64 9.80 -7.11
C HIS A 81 -3.05 9.79 -7.71
N GLU A 82 -3.23 10.58 -8.74
CA GLU A 82 -4.49 10.70 -9.49
C GLU A 82 -4.21 10.70 -10.99
N GLY A 83 -5.23 10.36 -11.79
CA GLY A 83 -5.17 10.38 -13.25
C GLY A 83 -4.03 9.53 -13.82
N ALA A 84 -3.34 10.06 -14.84
CA ALA A 84 -2.28 9.34 -15.55
C ALA A 84 -1.11 8.90 -14.65
N ALA A 85 -0.80 9.66 -13.59
CA ALA A 85 0.26 9.28 -12.65
C ALA A 85 -0.11 8.01 -11.86
N TYR A 86 -1.37 7.89 -11.46
CA TYR A 86 -1.87 6.70 -10.77
C TYR A 86 -1.82 5.47 -11.67
N VAL A 87 -2.26 5.61 -12.92
CA VAL A 87 -2.21 4.52 -13.93
C VAL A 87 -0.78 4.02 -14.10
N ASN A 88 0.19 4.92 -14.30
CA ASN A 88 1.60 4.55 -14.49
C ASN A 88 2.17 3.80 -13.27
N GLU A 89 1.90 4.28 -12.05
CA GLU A 89 2.37 3.61 -10.83
C GLU A 89 1.68 2.26 -10.59
N ALA A 90 0.39 2.15 -10.90
CA ALA A 90 -0.36 0.89 -10.85
C ALA A 90 0.22 -0.12 -11.84
N CYS A 91 0.56 0.31 -13.05
CA CYS A 91 1.23 -0.50 -14.06
C CYS A 91 2.60 -1.01 -13.60
N ILE A 92 3.44 -0.14 -13.02
CA ILE A 92 4.73 -0.54 -12.46
C ILE A 92 4.54 -1.58 -11.34
N ALA A 93 3.52 -1.40 -10.50
CA ALA A 93 3.20 -2.37 -9.46
C ALA A 93 2.76 -3.72 -10.05
N ALA A 94 1.87 -3.73 -11.05
CA ALA A 94 1.41 -4.94 -11.72
C ALA A 94 2.59 -5.72 -12.34
N PHE A 95 3.45 -5.04 -13.09
CA PHE A 95 4.63 -5.64 -13.70
C PHE A 95 5.60 -6.23 -12.65
N ALA A 96 5.84 -5.51 -11.55
CA ALA A 96 6.71 -5.99 -10.48
C ALA A 96 6.20 -7.28 -9.83
N TRP A 97 4.88 -7.43 -9.68
CA TRP A 97 4.27 -8.63 -9.11
C TRP A 97 4.14 -9.78 -10.12
N GLN A 98 3.86 -9.48 -11.39
CA GLN A 98 3.93 -10.45 -12.47
C GLN A 98 5.33 -11.07 -12.57
N ARG A 99 6.39 -10.24 -12.50
CA ARG A 99 7.78 -10.71 -12.47
C ARG A 99 8.14 -11.55 -11.25
N ARG A 100 7.35 -11.49 -10.17
CA ARG A 100 7.46 -12.37 -8.99
C ARG A 100 6.69 -13.68 -9.14
N GLY A 101 6.03 -13.91 -10.28
CA GLY A 101 5.32 -15.15 -10.60
C GLY A 101 3.81 -15.11 -10.35
N LEU A 102 3.20 -13.94 -10.20
CA LEU A 102 1.74 -13.81 -10.13
C LEU A 102 1.15 -13.77 -11.55
N ASP A 103 -0.06 -14.29 -11.70
CA ASP A 103 -0.77 -14.30 -12.97
C ASP A 103 -1.22 -12.88 -13.35
N ALA A 104 -0.83 -12.43 -14.54
CA ALA A 104 -1.17 -11.12 -15.05
C ALA A 104 -2.69 -10.91 -15.15
N ALA A 105 -3.46 -11.92 -15.55
CA ALA A 105 -4.91 -11.80 -15.69
C ALA A 105 -5.57 -11.47 -14.34
N HIS A 106 -5.15 -12.16 -13.27
CA HIS A 106 -5.64 -11.88 -11.91
C HIS A 106 -5.21 -10.50 -11.40
N LEU A 107 -4.01 -10.04 -11.75
CA LEU A 107 -3.55 -8.68 -11.41
C LEU A 107 -4.36 -7.60 -12.11
N VAL A 108 -4.72 -7.80 -13.39
CA VAL A 108 -5.61 -6.90 -14.14
C VAL A 108 -7.01 -6.88 -13.50
N THR A 109 -7.60 -8.04 -13.22
CA THR A 109 -8.93 -8.11 -12.58
C THR A 109 -8.95 -7.39 -11.23
N ILE A 110 -7.93 -7.61 -10.38
CA ILE A 110 -7.86 -6.94 -9.08
C ILE A 110 -7.78 -5.42 -9.25
N ALA A 111 -7.00 -4.94 -10.22
CA ALA A 111 -6.82 -3.52 -10.48
C ALA A 111 -8.12 -2.86 -11.00
N ALA A 112 -8.80 -3.50 -11.95
CA ALA A 112 -10.04 -2.99 -12.52
C ALA A 112 -11.19 -3.04 -11.50
N ASP A 113 -11.46 -4.22 -10.92
CA ASP A 113 -12.69 -4.45 -10.14
C ASP A 113 -12.67 -3.77 -8.76
N TYR A 114 -11.49 -3.60 -8.16
CA TYR A 114 -11.36 -3.06 -6.79
C TYR A 114 -10.74 -1.67 -6.72
N PHE A 115 -10.07 -1.21 -7.77
CA PHE A 115 -9.33 0.05 -7.76
C PHE A 115 -9.58 0.95 -8.96
N ASP A 116 -10.49 0.58 -9.87
CA ASP A 116 -10.91 1.37 -11.03
C ASP A 116 -9.71 1.85 -11.88
N VAL A 117 -8.74 0.95 -12.09
CA VAL A 117 -7.55 1.24 -12.91
C VAL A 117 -7.29 0.11 -13.90
N ASP A 118 -7.19 0.49 -15.16
CA ASP A 118 -6.82 -0.43 -16.22
C ASP A 118 -5.29 -0.52 -16.32
N VAL A 119 -4.77 -1.74 -16.14
CA VAL A 119 -3.34 -2.07 -16.27
C VAL A 119 -3.09 -3.08 -17.39
N THR A 120 -4.07 -3.32 -18.26
CA THR A 120 -4.02 -4.35 -19.32
C THR A 120 -2.88 -4.08 -20.29
N GLU A 121 -2.72 -2.83 -20.76
CA GLU A 121 -1.66 -2.43 -21.69
C GLU A 121 -0.25 -2.53 -21.10
N CYS A 122 -0.14 -2.63 -19.78
CA CYS A 122 1.13 -2.65 -19.05
C CYS A 122 1.66 -4.06 -18.76
N SER A 123 0.91 -5.11 -19.13
CA SER A 123 1.19 -6.50 -18.76
C SER A 123 1.99 -7.32 -19.80
N THR A 124 2.63 -6.65 -20.78
CA THR A 124 3.43 -7.30 -21.85
C THR A 124 4.85 -7.66 -21.44
#